data_AF-A0AAP7ZJA7-F1
#
_entry.id   AF-A0AAP7ZJA7-F1
#
_cell.length_a   1.000
_cell.length_b   1.000
_cell.length_c   1.000
_cell.angle_alpha   90.00
_cell.angle_beta   90.00
_cell.angle_gamma   90.00
#
_symmetry.space_group_name_H-M   'P 1'
#
loop_
_entity.id
_entity.type
_entity.pdbx_description
1 polymer ?
#
loop_
_entity_poly.entity_id
_entity_poly.type
_entity_poly.pdbx_seq_one_letter_code
_entity_poly.pdbx_strand_id
1 'polypeptide(L)'
;MLVEIGLISNEIANADFPMVGGNLGNLANRILGRSVARETTQACTTPLLNAPRRMMDHHLMPRQFKDFFAKRGIDIDAHTVTLGDVSHLKGVHGNGVGNMPGKWNQQWADWIERNPNATASDIYRQLGSMMDRYNLSSLPIHPYRQ
;
A
#
# COMPACT_ATOMS: atom_id res chain seq x y z
N MET A 1 -15.22 -41.15 -6.60
CA MET A 1 -15.27 -39.74 -7.07
C MET A 1 -14.05 -39.05 -6.50
N LEU A 2 -12.95 -39.08 -7.26
CA LEU A 2 -11.63 -38.61 -6.85
C LEU A 2 -11.54 -37.09 -6.98
N VAL A 3 -10.84 -36.48 -6.03
CA VAL A 3 -10.62 -35.04 -5.91
C VAL A 3 -9.37 -34.69 -6.70
N GLU A 4 -9.49 -33.86 -7.74
CA GLU A 4 -8.34 -33.35 -8.49
C GLU A 4 -7.92 -31.98 -7.95
N ILE A 5 -6.69 -31.92 -7.44
CA ILE A 5 -5.97 -30.73 -7.01
C ILE A 5 -5.25 -30.14 -8.23
N GLY A 6 -5.76 -29.03 -8.76
CA GLY A 6 -5.12 -28.29 -9.84
C GLY A 6 -3.87 -27.55 -9.38
N LEU A 7 -2.70 -28.10 -9.69
CA LEU A 7 -1.40 -27.44 -9.64
C LEU A 7 -1.31 -26.41 -10.78
N ILE A 8 -1.13 -25.14 -10.42
CA ILE A 8 -0.85 -24.04 -11.36
C ILE A 8 0.65 -24.01 -11.62
N SER A 9 1.05 -24.33 -12.85
CA SER A 9 2.42 -24.25 -13.34
C SER A 9 2.90 -22.80 -13.42
N ASN A 10 4.08 -22.55 -12.84
CA ASN A 10 4.80 -21.30 -12.92
C ASN A 10 5.79 -21.40 -14.09
N GLU A 11 5.44 -20.88 -15.27
CA GLU A 11 6.36 -20.82 -16.41
C GLU A 11 7.27 -19.60 -16.28
N ILE A 12 8.55 -19.87 -15.99
CA ILE A 12 9.63 -18.90 -16.05
C ILE A 12 10.06 -18.81 -17.52
N ALA A 13 9.81 -17.66 -18.15
CA ALA A 13 10.32 -17.36 -19.48
C ALA A 13 11.86 -17.29 -19.43
N ASN A 14 12.51 -18.28 -20.03
CA ASN A 14 13.93 -18.25 -20.36
C ASN A 14 14.13 -17.24 -21.51
N ALA A 15 14.87 -16.17 -21.25
CA ALA A 15 15.37 -15.30 -22.31
C ALA A 15 16.68 -15.89 -22.85
N ASP A 16 16.61 -16.34 -24.10
CA ASP A 16 17.75 -16.78 -24.92
C ASP A 16 18.77 -15.65 -25.10
N PHE A 17 20.00 -15.86 -24.64
CA PHE A 17 21.16 -15.06 -25.02
C PHE A 17 21.88 -15.76 -26.19
N PRO A 18 21.96 -15.15 -27.39
CA PRO A 18 22.68 -15.77 -28.50
C PRO A 18 24.20 -15.71 -28.33
N MET A 19 24.81 -16.85 -28.66
CA MET A 19 26.23 -17.16 -28.61
C MET A 19 27.03 -16.43 -29.72
N VAL A 20 28.18 -15.91 -29.29
CA VAL A 20 29.44 -15.60 -29.97
C VAL A 20 29.61 -16.15 -31.41
N GLY A 21 29.90 -15.25 -32.34
CA GLY A 21 30.54 -15.52 -33.63
C GLY A 21 31.69 -14.53 -33.86
N GLY A 22 32.93 -15.01 -33.80
CA GLY A 22 34.15 -14.20 -33.90
C GLY A 22 34.53 -13.82 -35.33
N ASN A 23 35.37 -12.79 -35.45
CA ASN A 23 36.26 -12.63 -36.59
C ASN A 23 37.64 -12.15 -36.12
N LEU A 24 38.66 -12.83 -36.66
CA LEU A 24 40.08 -12.65 -36.38
C LEU A 24 40.64 -11.46 -37.15
N GLY A 25 41.44 -10.62 -36.49
CA GLY A 25 42.19 -9.54 -37.11
C GLY A 25 43.19 -8.88 -36.16
N ASN A 26 44.40 -9.44 -36.14
CA ASN A 26 45.72 -8.81 -35.91
C ASN A 26 45.78 -7.49 -35.11
N LEU A 27 46.59 -7.44 -34.03
CA LEU A 27 48.02 -7.09 -34.07
C LEU A 27 48.57 -6.97 -32.63
N ALA A 28 49.84 -7.34 -32.48
CA ALA A 28 50.57 -7.47 -31.23
C ALA A 28 50.65 -6.20 -30.36
N ASN A 29 50.57 -6.38 -29.03
CA ASN A 29 51.59 -5.85 -28.12
C ASN A 29 51.56 -6.52 -26.73
N ARG A 30 52.73 -7.02 -26.32
CA ARG A 30 53.04 -7.53 -24.99
C ARG A 30 53.11 -6.37 -24.00
N ILE A 31 52.38 -6.43 -22.88
CA ILE A 31 52.85 -5.92 -21.57
C ILE A 31 52.35 -6.86 -20.46
N LEU A 32 53.30 -7.44 -19.72
CA LEU A 32 53.09 -8.22 -18.50
C LEU A 32 52.52 -7.32 -17.40
N GLY A 33 51.23 -7.42 -17.13
CA GLY A 33 50.55 -6.80 -15.98
C GLY A 33 50.14 -7.87 -14.98
N ARG A 34 50.80 -7.86 -13.81
CA ARG A 34 50.57 -8.76 -12.68
C ARG A 34 49.12 -8.65 -12.20
N SER A 35 48.40 -9.76 -12.22
CA SER A 35 47.04 -9.93 -11.74
C SER A 35 46.98 -9.79 -10.21
N VAL A 36 46.29 -8.76 -9.73
CA VAL A 36 45.67 -8.77 -8.40
C VAL A 36 44.18 -8.75 -8.67
N ALA A 37 43.56 -9.93 -8.66
CA ALA A 37 42.11 -10.04 -8.61
C ALA A 37 41.67 -9.39 -7.29
N ARG A 38 41.15 -8.15 -7.38
CA ARG A 38 40.39 -7.56 -6.28
C ARG A 38 39.06 -8.29 -6.27
N GLU A 39 38.93 -9.20 -5.33
CA GLU A 39 37.68 -9.84 -4.97
C GLU A 39 36.75 -8.75 -4.40
N THR A 40 36.02 -8.09 -5.29
CA THR A 40 34.92 -7.21 -4.92
C THR A 40 33.82 -8.09 -4.37
N THR A 41 33.80 -8.28 -3.05
CA THR A 41 32.61 -8.75 -2.34
C THR A 41 31.51 -7.71 -2.58
N GLN A 42 30.75 -7.88 -3.66
CA GLN A 42 29.51 -7.14 -3.89
C GLN A 42 28.51 -7.59 -2.83
N ALA A 43 28.48 -6.85 -1.73
CA ALA A 43 27.39 -6.94 -0.78
C ALA A 43 26.10 -6.61 -1.53
N CYS A 44 25.18 -7.57 -1.63
CA CYS A 44 23.80 -7.30 -2.04
C CYS A 44 23.14 -6.44 -0.96
N THR A 45 23.34 -5.13 -1.02
CA THR A 45 22.52 -4.18 -0.29
C THR A 45 21.17 -4.14 -1.00
N THR A 46 20.19 -4.90 -0.49
CA THR A 46 18.81 -4.83 -0.98
C THR A 46 18.35 -3.37 -0.93
N PRO A 47 17.92 -2.77 -2.05
CA PRO A 47 17.40 -1.41 -2.04
C PRO A 47 16.19 -1.34 -1.10
N LEU A 48 16.25 -0.46 -0.10
CA LEU A 48 15.09 -0.17 0.73
C LEU A 48 14.01 0.46 -0.14
N LEU A 49 12.76 0.02 0.02
CA LEU A 49 11.62 0.63 -0.65
C LEU A 49 11.47 2.08 -0.20
N ASN A 50 11.06 2.96 -1.12
CA ASN A 50 10.83 4.36 -0.81
C ASN A 50 9.67 4.48 0.19
N ALA A 51 9.96 5.04 1.37
CA ALA A 51 8.94 5.40 2.33
C ALA A 51 8.01 6.49 1.77
N PRO A 52 6.76 6.59 2.27
CA PRO A 52 5.89 7.70 1.93
C PRO A 52 6.56 9.04 2.21
N ARG A 53 6.39 10.02 1.33
CA ARG A 53 7.04 11.33 1.48
C ARG A 53 6.54 12.10 2.70
N ARG A 54 5.28 11.87 3.06
CA ARG A 54 4.60 12.51 4.19
C ARG A 54 3.64 11.51 4.82
N MET A 55 3.61 11.52 6.14
CA MET A 55 2.60 10.83 6.94
C MET A 55 1.56 11.85 7.40
N MET A 56 0.30 11.45 7.43
CA MET A 56 -0.82 12.33 7.78
C MET A 56 -1.89 11.55 8.52
N ASP A 57 -2.45 12.16 9.56
CA ASP A 57 -3.61 11.61 10.23
C ASP A 57 -4.86 11.75 9.37
N HIS A 58 -5.63 10.67 9.33
CA HIS A 58 -6.91 10.61 8.68
C HIS A 58 -8.01 10.36 9.72
N HIS A 59 -9.02 11.23 9.75
CA HIS A 59 -10.20 11.04 10.59
C HIS A 59 -11.08 9.91 10.07
N LEU A 60 -11.17 8.84 10.85
CA LEU A 60 -12.02 7.68 10.53
C LEU A 60 -13.50 8.07 10.42
N MET A 61 -13.93 9.02 11.25
CA MET A 61 -15.24 9.67 11.19
C MET A 61 -15.07 11.12 10.67
N PRO A 62 -15.52 11.45 9.44
CA PRO A 62 -15.20 12.71 8.80
C PRO A 62 -15.70 13.95 9.54
N ARG A 63 -14.85 14.97 9.63
CA ARG A 63 -15.17 16.26 10.27
C ARG A 63 -16.41 16.95 9.71
N GLN A 64 -16.70 16.77 8.41
CA GLN A 64 -17.90 17.32 7.79
C GLN A 64 -19.22 16.83 8.42
N PHE A 65 -19.21 15.69 9.13
CA PHE A 65 -20.37 15.13 9.82
C PHE A 65 -20.20 15.16 11.35
N LYS A 66 -19.33 16.03 11.88
CA LYS A 66 -19.03 16.12 13.31
C LYS A 66 -20.28 16.20 14.17
N ASP A 67 -21.26 17.03 13.79
CA ASP A 67 -22.49 17.19 14.56
C ASP A 67 -23.34 15.92 14.61
N PHE A 68 -23.35 15.13 13.53
CA PHE A 68 -24.05 13.86 13.49
C PHE A 68 -23.46 12.87 14.51
N PHE A 69 -22.13 12.78 14.58
CA PHE A 69 -21.41 11.93 15.52
C PHE A 69 -21.50 12.44 16.96
N ALA A 70 -21.33 13.75 17.17
CA ALA A 70 -21.37 14.38 18.49
C ALA A 70 -22.72 14.22 19.19
N LYS A 71 -23.84 14.31 18.45
CA LYS A 71 -25.19 14.04 18.97
C LYS A 71 -25.36 12.63 19.53
N ARG A 72 -24.43 11.71 19.22
CA ARG A 72 -24.43 10.31 19.66
C ARG A 72 -23.29 10.01 20.64
N GLY A 73 -22.65 11.07 21.17
CA GLY A 73 -21.60 10.96 22.17
C GLY A 73 -20.25 10.47 21.61
N ILE A 74 -20.01 10.60 20.30
CA ILE A 74 -18.75 10.17 19.69
C ILE A 74 -17.83 11.37 19.50
N ASP A 75 -16.64 11.32 20.09
CA ASP A 75 -15.53 12.23 19.79
C ASP A 75 -14.73 11.72 18.58
N ILE A 76 -14.85 12.44 17.46
CA ILE A 76 -14.17 12.06 16.21
C ILE A 76 -12.65 12.29 16.28
N ASP A 77 -12.17 13.24 17.10
CA ASP A 77 -10.74 13.53 17.20
C ASP A 77 -10.00 12.44 18.01
N ALA A 78 -10.73 11.56 18.72
CA ALA A 78 -10.18 10.36 19.36
C ALA A 78 -9.94 9.18 18.38
N HIS A 79 -10.41 9.29 17.12
CA HIS A 79 -10.46 8.18 16.16
C HIS A 79 -9.79 8.55 14.83
N THR A 80 -8.48 8.45 14.80
CA THR A 80 -7.67 8.66 13.58
C THR A 80 -6.71 7.51 13.32
N VAL A 81 -6.22 7.44 12.08
CA VAL A 81 -5.12 6.55 11.67
C VAL A 81 -4.11 7.35 10.87
N THR A 82 -2.82 7.10 11.04
CA THR A 82 -1.77 7.72 10.23
C THR A 82 -1.56 6.98 8.91
N LEU A 83 -1.61 7.70 7.80
CA LEU A 83 -1.44 7.18 6.44
C LEU A 83 -0.34 7.91 5.68
N GLY A 84 0.30 7.20 4.74
CA GLY A 84 1.16 7.82 3.74
C GLY A 84 0.36 8.68 2.76
N ASP A 85 0.99 9.72 2.20
CA ASP A 85 0.36 10.71 1.31
C ASP A 85 -0.45 10.11 0.15
N VAL A 86 0.05 9.05 -0.50
CA VAL A 86 -0.67 8.36 -1.59
C VAL A 86 -1.93 7.68 -1.08
N SER A 87 -1.83 6.87 -0.01
CA SER A 87 -2.97 6.18 0.58
C SER A 87 -4.01 7.17 1.10
N HIS A 88 -3.57 8.26 1.73
CA HIS A 88 -4.46 9.30 2.25
C HIS A 88 -5.19 10.04 1.12
N LEU A 89 -4.45 10.64 0.18
CA LEU A 89 -5.02 11.53 -0.83
C LEU A 89 -5.73 10.78 -1.95
N LYS A 90 -5.18 9.65 -2.41
CA LYS A 90 -5.77 8.88 -3.53
C LYS A 90 -6.62 7.72 -3.05
N GLY A 91 -6.12 6.96 -2.08
CA GLY A 91 -6.78 5.75 -1.58
C GLY A 91 -8.04 6.04 -0.77
N VAL A 92 -7.99 7.04 0.11
CA VAL A 92 -9.11 7.36 1.00
C VAL A 92 -9.96 8.50 0.45
N HIS A 93 -9.34 9.64 0.09
CA HIS A 93 -10.08 10.81 -0.40
C HIS A 93 -10.33 10.83 -1.91
N GLY A 94 -9.46 10.24 -2.71
CA GLY A 94 -9.54 10.23 -4.17
C GLY A 94 -10.46 9.14 -4.73
N ASN A 95 -10.18 8.72 -5.97
CA ASN A 95 -10.92 7.66 -6.67
C ASN A 95 -10.44 6.24 -6.32
N GLY A 96 -9.61 6.08 -5.30
CA GLY A 96 -9.07 4.79 -4.87
C GLY A 96 -7.65 4.53 -5.37
N VAL A 97 -6.98 3.58 -4.72
CA VAL A 97 -5.65 3.08 -5.10
C VAL A 97 -5.47 1.66 -4.55
N GLY A 98 -4.99 0.73 -5.37
CA GLY A 98 -4.89 -0.68 -4.99
C GLY A 98 -6.26 -1.22 -4.55
N ASN A 99 -6.33 -1.78 -3.35
CA ASN A 99 -7.56 -2.33 -2.78
C ASN A 99 -8.44 -1.28 -2.07
N MET A 100 -8.02 -0.01 -2.01
CA MET A 100 -8.82 1.06 -1.40
C MET A 100 -9.84 1.61 -2.39
N PRO A 101 -11.15 1.57 -2.09
CA PRO A 101 -12.20 2.01 -3.02
C PRO A 101 -12.25 3.52 -3.28
N GLY A 102 -11.64 4.34 -2.42
CA GLY A 102 -11.76 5.79 -2.50
C GLY A 102 -13.14 6.32 -2.11
N LYS A 103 -13.24 7.65 -2.07
CA LYS A 103 -14.46 8.40 -1.74
C LYS A 103 -14.97 8.12 -0.32
N TRP A 104 -14.09 8.02 0.68
CA TRP A 104 -14.42 7.75 2.09
C TRP A 104 -15.52 8.67 2.62
N ASN A 105 -15.37 9.96 2.37
CA ASN A 105 -16.32 11.00 2.77
C ASN A 105 -17.71 10.83 2.12
N GLN A 106 -17.76 10.40 0.84
CA GLN A 106 -19.01 10.16 0.14
C GLN A 106 -19.71 8.93 0.71
N GLN A 107 -18.98 7.86 0.99
CA GLN A 107 -19.57 6.64 1.56
C GLN A 107 -20.18 6.91 2.94
N TRP A 108 -19.57 7.77 3.75
CA TRP A 108 -20.18 8.28 4.97
C TRP A 108 -21.43 9.10 4.70
N ALA A 109 -21.40 10.01 3.72
CA ALA A 109 -22.57 10.81 3.34
C ALA A 109 -23.76 9.93 2.99
N ASP A 110 -23.56 8.99 2.06
CA ASP A 110 -24.59 8.08 1.56
C ASP A 110 -25.15 7.18 2.67
N TRP A 111 -24.30 6.77 3.62
CA TRP A 111 -24.73 5.95 4.75
C TRP A 111 -25.53 6.77 5.76
N ILE A 112 -25.06 7.98 6.11
CA ILE A 112 -25.76 8.88 7.04
C ILE A 112 -27.14 9.26 6.51
N GLU A 113 -27.24 9.58 5.21
CA GLU A 113 -28.51 9.91 4.55
C GLU A 113 -29.54 8.78 4.70
N ARG A 114 -29.11 7.52 4.55
CA ARG A 114 -29.96 6.33 4.71
C ARG A 114 -30.22 5.95 6.17
N ASN A 115 -29.43 6.47 7.10
CA ASN A 115 -29.48 6.09 8.52
C ASN A 115 -29.50 7.32 9.45
N PRO A 116 -30.47 8.25 9.29
CA PRO A 116 -30.48 9.51 10.05
C PRO A 116 -30.64 9.30 11.57
N ASN A 117 -31.18 8.15 11.98
CA ASN A 117 -31.42 7.76 13.38
C ASN A 117 -30.45 6.68 13.88
N ALA A 118 -29.35 6.39 13.17
CA ALA A 118 -28.36 5.41 13.60
C ALA A 118 -27.88 5.69 15.02
N THR A 119 -27.63 4.63 15.79
CA THR A 119 -27.03 4.71 17.13
C THR A 119 -25.51 4.81 17.05
N ALA A 120 -24.86 5.06 18.18
CA ALA A 120 -23.39 4.99 18.25
C ALA A 120 -22.86 3.59 17.85
N SER A 121 -23.56 2.51 18.24
CA SER A 121 -23.19 1.14 17.85
C SER A 121 -23.26 0.93 16.33
N ASP A 122 -24.29 1.48 15.67
CA ASP A 122 -24.42 1.39 14.21
C ASP A 122 -23.29 2.12 13.49
N ILE A 123 -22.86 3.26 14.02
CA ILE A 123 -21.73 4.04 13.50
C ILE A 123 -20.43 3.25 13.62
N TYR A 124 -20.14 2.66 14.78
CA TYR A 124 -18.92 1.86 14.93
C TYR A 124 -18.94 0.60 14.04
N ARG A 125 -20.11 -0.01 13.83
CA ARG A 125 -20.25 -1.12 12.90
C ARG A 125 -20.02 -0.70 11.45
N GLN A 126 -20.56 0.44 11.04
CA GLN A 126 -20.28 1.01 9.72
C GLN A 126 -18.79 1.35 9.56
N LEU A 127 -18.19 1.96 10.59
CA LEU A 127 -16.78 2.30 10.60
C LEU A 127 -15.91 1.05 10.42
N GLY A 128 -16.15 -0.02 11.19
CA GLY A 128 -15.42 -1.28 11.05
C GLY A 128 -15.55 -1.85 9.63
N SER A 129 -16.76 -1.90 9.08
CA SER A 129 -16.99 -2.33 7.70
C SER A 129 -16.24 -1.49 6.67
N MET A 130 -16.12 -0.17 6.89
CA MET A 130 -15.32 0.71 6.04
C MET A 130 -13.83 0.44 6.20
N MET A 131 -13.33 0.28 7.43
CA MET A 131 -11.92 -0.01 7.69
C MET A 131 -11.48 -1.32 7.00
N ASP A 132 -12.31 -2.36 7.05
CA ASP A 132 -12.02 -3.64 6.40
C ASP A 132 -11.92 -3.47 4.88
N ARG A 133 -12.89 -2.80 4.27
CA ARG A 133 -12.92 -2.57 2.80
C ARG A 133 -11.79 -1.68 2.30
N TYR A 134 -11.23 -0.84 3.15
CA TYR A 134 -10.08 0.02 2.83
C TYR A 134 -8.75 -0.57 3.30
N ASN A 135 -8.74 -1.78 3.87
CA ASN A 135 -7.55 -2.39 4.43
C ASN A 135 -6.85 -1.51 5.48
N LEU A 136 -7.63 -0.86 6.35
CA LEU A 136 -7.17 0.00 7.44
C LEU A 136 -7.24 -0.70 8.81
N SER A 137 -7.88 -1.87 8.90
CA SER A 137 -8.15 -2.56 10.17
C SER A 137 -6.90 -3.01 10.93
N SER A 138 -5.75 -3.13 10.25
CA SER A 138 -4.48 -3.46 10.88
C SER A 138 -3.73 -2.24 11.42
N LEU A 139 -4.22 -1.03 11.17
CA LEU A 139 -3.55 0.20 11.61
C LEU A 139 -3.94 0.56 13.04
N PRO A 140 -3.01 1.07 13.86
CA PRO A 140 -3.34 1.55 15.20
C PRO A 140 -4.27 2.75 15.09
N ILE A 141 -5.37 2.72 15.83
CA ILE A 141 -6.25 3.87 16.00
C ILE A 141 -5.70 4.72 17.13
N HIS A 142 -5.57 6.02 16.90
CA HIS A 142 -5.07 6.97 17.88
C HIS A 142 -5.78 8.33 17.78
N PRO A 143 -5.74 9.16 18.83
CA PRO A 143 -6.17 10.55 18.77
C PRO A 143 -5.41 11.38 17.74
N TYR A 144 -6.08 12.41 17.21
CA TYR A 144 -5.54 13.31 16.20
C TYR A 144 -4.36 14.15 16.72
N ARG A 145 -3.30 14.30 15.92
CA ARG A 145 -2.07 15.07 16.23
C ARG A 145 -1.33 14.58 17.48
N GLN A 146 -1.13 13.28 17.58
CA GLN A 146 -0.18 12.70 18.53
C GLN A 146 1.26 12.75 18.01
#